data_AF-U5DB30-F1
#
_entry.id   AF-U5DB30-F1
#
_cell.length_a   1.000
_cell.length_b   1.000
_cell.length_c   1.000
_cell.angle_alpha   90.00
_cell.angle_beta   90.00
_cell.angle_gamma   90.00
#
_symmetry.space_group_name_H-M   'P 1'
#
loop_
_entity.id
_entity.type
_entity.pdbx_description
1 polymer ?
#
loop_
_entity_poly.entity_id
_entity_poly.type
_entity_poly.pdbx_seq_one_letter_code
_entity_poly.pdbx_strand_id
1 'polypeptide(L)'
;MSSFHFKKPEPPEFLGLSPKLGFWPHGGFRNGTIIGLIDTGIWPEHPSLNDSGMPPPPKKWKGKCVDVEMDFNSSHCNDKLIGAGVYDQGFQAMLTNVRVPR
;
A
#
# COMPACT_ATOMS: atom_id res chain seq x y z
N MET A 1 -14.20 23.35 -26.64
CA MET A 1 -14.00 22.03 -26.01
C MET A 1 -12.53 21.92 -25.67
N SER A 2 -12.15 22.04 -24.40
CA SER A 2 -10.75 21.84 -23.99
C SER A 2 -10.46 20.34 -24.04
N SER A 3 -9.54 19.95 -24.91
CA SER A 3 -9.04 18.59 -25.00
C SER A 3 -8.05 18.39 -23.85
N PHE A 4 -8.42 17.56 -22.87
CA PHE A 4 -7.50 17.14 -21.82
C PHE A 4 -6.55 16.08 -22.40
N HIS A 5 -5.29 16.45 -22.59
CA HIS A 5 -4.23 15.51 -22.95
C HIS A 5 -3.70 14.87 -21.66
N PHE A 6 -4.14 13.64 -21.38
CA PHE A 6 -3.51 12.82 -20.35
C PHE A 6 -2.14 12.37 -20.87
N LYS A 7 -1.07 12.99 -20.37
CA LYS A 7 0.29 12.50 -20.63
C LYS A 7 0.44 11.16 -19.92
N LYS A 8 0.90 10.13 -20.66
CA LYS A 8 1.24 8.83 -20.04
C LYS A 8 2.25 9.05 -18.91
N PRO A 9 2.16 8.32 -17.80
CA PRO A 9 3.24 8.29 -16.83
C PRO A 9 4.53 7.82 -17.53
N GLU A 10 5.61 8.57 -17.32
CA GLU A 10 6.92 8.17 -17.83
C GLU A 10 7.31 6.84 -17.19
N PRO A 11 7.84 5.90 -17.97
CA PRO A 11 8.08 4.54 -17.50
C PRO A 11 9.34 4.51 -16.59
N PRO A 12 9.46 3.55 -15.66
CA PRO A 12 10.55 3.51 -14.68
C PRO A 12 11.96 3.47 -15.31
N GLU A 13 12.04 3.10 -16.59
CA GLU A 13 13.24 3.14 -17.43
C GLU A 13 13.84 4.55 -17.54
N PHE A 14 13.04 5.61 -17.44
CA PHE A 14 13.55 6.99 -17.39
C PHE A 14 14.49 7.19 -16.18
N LEU A 15 14.22 6.50 -15.07
CA LEU A 15 15.08 6.49 -13.87
C LEU A 15 16.19 5.43 -13.94
N GLY A 16 16.39 4.79 -15.10
CA GLY A 16 17.33 3.68 -15.26
C GLY A 16 16.92 2.40 -14.54
N LEU A 17 15.64 2.27 -14.16
CA LEU A 17 15.11 1.08 -13.51
C LEU A 17 14.53 0.15 -14.57
N SER A 18 15.19 -0.97 -14.82
CA SER A 18 14.65 -2.00 -15.71
C SER A 18 14.85 -3.40 -15.11
N PRO A 19 14.03 -4.39 -15.49
CA PRO A 19 14.19 -5.76 -15.01
C PRO A 19 15.53 -6.42 -15.41
N LYS A 20 16.15 -5.96 -16.50
CA LYS A 20 17.37 -6.57 -17.07
C LYS A 20 18.65 -5.78 -16.79
N LEU A 21 18.53 -4.49 -16.52
CA LEU A 21 19.65 -3.54 -16.39
C LEU A 21 19.37 -2.54 -15.26
N GLY A 22 20.42 -2.08 -14.60
CA GLY A 22 20.31 -1.08 -13.52
C GLY A 22 20.13 -1.71 -12.15
N PHE A 23 19.48 -0.98 -11.23
CA PHE A 23 19.47 -1.35 -9.81
C PHE A 23 18.61 -2.59 -9.48
N TRP A 24 17.49 -2.80 -10.17
CA TRP A 24 16.54 -3.89 -9.85
C TRP A 24 17.15 -5.30 -9.82
N PRO A 25 17.96 -5.74 -10.81
CA PRO A 25 18.60 -7.06 -10.76
C PRO A 25 19.64 -7.22 -9.65
N HIS A 26 20.26 -6.13 -9.19
CA HIS A 26 21.33 -6.18 -8.16
C HIS A 26 20.86 -5.86 -6.75
N GLY A 27 19.82 -5.04 -6.60
CA GLY A 27 19.29 -4.54 -5.33
C GLY A 27 18.27 -5.45 -4.65
N GLY A 28 18.01 -6.64 -5.18
CA GLY A 28 17.04 -7.57 -4.62
C GLY A 28 15.60 -7.10 -4.84
N PHE A 29 15.20 -6.97 -6.11
CA PHE A 29 13.82 -6.67 -6.48
C PHE A 29 12.84 -7.57 -5.71
N ARG A 30 11.89 -6.94 -4.99
CA ARG A 30 10.83 -7.61 -4.19
C ARG A 30 11.32 -8.42 -2.98
N ASN A 31 12.53 -8.23 -2.45
CA ASN A 31 13.02 -9.07 -1.37
C ASN A 31 12.95 -8.41 0.02
N GLY A 32 11.93 -8.78 0.80
CA GLY A 32 11.92 -8.67 2.27
C GLY A 32 11.77 -7.26 2.87
N THR A 33 11.74 -6.21 2.05
CA THR A 33 11.46 -4.82 2.49
C THR A 33 9.96 -4.56 2.51
N ILE A 34 9.48 -3.96 3.60
CA ILE A 34 8.09 -3.57 3.80
C ILE A 34 8.01 -2.04 3.76
N ILE A 35 7.11 -1.48 2.95
CA ILE A 35 6.91 -0.05 2.81
C ILE A 35 5.56 0.30 3.43
N GLY A 36 5.56 1.18 4.44
CA GLY A 36 4.35 1.71 5.05
C GLY A 36 3.92 3.01 4.38
N LEU A 37 2.64 3.12 4.01
CA LEU A 37 2.03 4.33 3.47
C LEU A 37 1.02 4.87 4.50
N ILE A 38 1.13 6.15 4.82
CA ILE A 38 0.12 6.88 5.60
C ILE A 38 -0.64 7.73 4.59
N ASP A 39 -1.85 7.29 4.26
CA ASP A 39 -2.72 7.90 3.27
C ASP A 39 -4.17 7.85 3.77
N THR A 40 -5.09 8.37 2.97
CA THR A 40 -6.54 8.40 3.18
C THR A 40 -7.21 7.03 3.01
N GLY A 41 -6.53 6.06 2.40
CA GLY A 41 -7.06 4.71 2.23
C GLY A 41 -6.31 3.89 1.18
N ILE A 42 -6.92 2.78 0.78
CA ILE A 42 -6.43 1.89 -0.27
C ILE A 42 -7.61 1.22 -0.97
N TRP A 43 -7.48 0.93 -2.27
CA TRP A 43 -8.43 0.15 -3.03
C TRP A 43 -7.88 -1.27 -3.24
N PRO A 44 -8.22 -2.26 -2.39
CA PRO A 44 -7.52 -3.55 -2.36
C PRO A 44 -7.69 -4.37 -3.65
N GLU A 45 -8.76 -4.15 -4.41
CA GLU A 45 -9.05 -4.85 -5.67
C GLU A 45 -8.21 -4.35 -6.86
N HIS A 46 -7.42 -3.28 -6.67
CA HIS A 46 -6.68 -2.69 -7.77
C HIS A 46 -5.60 -3.66 -8.31
N PRO A 47 -5.43 -3.82 -9.64
CA PRO A 47 -4.49 -4.80 -10.22
C PRO A 47 -3.04 -4.65 -9.77
N SER A 48 -2.61 -3.45 -9.37
CA SER A 48 -1.26 -3.22 -8.82
C SER A 48 -1.00 -3.90 -7.46
N LEU A 49 -2.05 -4.34 -6.78
CA LEU A 49 -2.00 -5.08 -5.52
C LEU A 49 -2.16 -6.60 -5.72
N ASN A 50 -2.19 -7.07 -6.96
CA ASN A 50 -2.14 -8.50 -7.25
C ASN A 50 -0.84 -9.09 -6.69
N ASP A 51 -0.96 -10.19 -5.97
CA ASP A 51 0.11 -10.88 -5.27
C ASP A 51 0.72 -12.04 -6.07
N SER A 52 0.34 -12.21 -7.33
CA SER A 52 0.92 -13.20 -8.23
C SER A 52 2.46 -13.10 -8.25
N GLY A 53 3.10 -14.22 -7.89
CA GLY A 53 4.54 -14.34 -7.78
C GLY A 53 5.17 -13.61 -6.60
N MET A 54 4.39 -13.10 -5.63
CA MET A 54 4.91 -12.59 -4.36
C MET A 54 5.19 -13.77 -3.41
N PRO A 55 6.29 -13.72 -2.63
CA PRO A 55 6.48 -14.62 -1.51
C PRO A 55 5.55 -14.23 -0.34
N PRO A 56 5.27 -15.15 0.59
CA PRO A 56 4.52 -14.83 1.79
C PRO A 56 5.23 -13.75 2.63
N PRO A 57 4.50 -12.99 3.47
CA PRO A 57 5.07 -11.93 4.30
C PRO A 57 6.25 -12.43 5.16
N PRO A 58 7.27 -11.58 5.40
CA PRO A 58 8.40 -11.97 6.25
C PRO A 58 7.95 -12.39 7.65
N LYS A 59 8.49 -13.48 8.21
CA LYS A 59 8.13 -14.00 9.55
C LYS A 59 8.24 -12.97 10.71
N LYS A 60 9.07 -11.94 10.53
CA LYS A 60 9.24 -10.85 11.50
C LYS A 60 8.12 -9.80 11.45
N TRP A 61 7.30 -9.80 10.40
CA TRP A 61 6.16 -8.90 10.24
C TRP A 61 5.13 -9.19 11.32
N LYS A 62 4.68 -8.13 12.00
CA LYS A 62 3.66 -8.20 13.07
C LYS A 62 2.48 -7.26 12.82
N GLY A 63 2.44 -6.60 11.66
CA GLY A 63 1.28 -5.82 11.27
C GLY A 63 0.09 -6.73 10.99
N LYS A 64 -1.09 -6.13 10.95
CA LYS A 64 -2.36 -6.81 10.73
C LYS A 64 -3.21 -6.03 9.76
N CYS A 65 -4.21 -6.70 9.20
CA CYS A 65 -5.30 -6.06 8.50
C CYS A 65 -6.48 -5.98 9.46
N VAL A 66 -6.91 -4.76 9.73
CA VAL A 66 -7.97 -4.47 10.68
C VAL A 66 -9.27 -4.37 9.91
N ASP A 67 -10.29 -5.10 10.34
CA ASP A 67 -11.64 -4.93 9.83
C ASP A 67 -12.10 -3.51 10.15
N VAL A 68 -12.63 -2.81 9.16
CA VAL A 68 -13.22 -1.48 9.32
C VAL A 68 -14.65 -1.50 8.80
N GLU A 69 -15.43 -0.49 9.18
CA GLU A 69 -16.82 -0.42 8.77
C GLU A 69 -16.96 -0.24 7.25
N MET A 70 -18.05 -0.79 6.71
CA MET A 70 -18.54 -0.70 5.33
C MET A 70 -17.74 -1.47 4.26
N ASP A 71 -16.48 -1.12 4.01
CA ASP A 71 -15.88 -1.44 2.70
C ASP A 71 -14.50 -2.12 2.77
N PHE A 72 -14.03 -2.51 3.95
CA PHE A 72 -12.78 -3.26 4.07
C PHE A 72 -12.79 -4.25 5.24
N ASN A 73 -12.44 -5.50 4.94
CA ASN A 73 -12.19 -6.53 5.94
C ASN A 73 -10.81 -7.18 5.71
N SER A 74 -10.34 -7.90 6.72
CA SER A 74 -9.04 -8.56 6.77
C SER A 74 -8.77 -9.54 5.62
N SER A 75 -9.80 -10.07 4.95
CA SER A 75 -9.64 -10.93 3.77
C SER A 75 -9.19 -10.19 2.51
N HIS A 76 -9.25 -8.86 2.49
CA HIS A 76 -8.71 -8.04 1.40
C HIS A 76 -7.18 -7.97 1.40
N CYS A 77 -6.53 -8.40 2.48
CA CYS A 77 -5.08 -8.51 2.51
C CYS A 77 -4.59 -9.81 1.90
N ASN A 78 -3.41 -9.73 1.30
CA ASN A 78 -2.79 -10.80 0.53
C ASN A 78 -1.26 -10.73 0.65
N ASP A 79 -0.51 -11.47 -0.16
CA ASP A 79 0.97 -11.48 -0.05
C ASP A 79 1.63 -10.18 -0.53
N LYS A 80 0.85 -9.23 -1.08
CA LYS A 80 1.29 -7.88 -1.49
C LYS A 80 0.86 -6.80 -0.50
N LEU A 81 -0.44 -6.72 -0.18
CA LEU A 81 -1.00 -5.85 0.85
C LEU A 81 -1.06 -6.64 2.16
N ILE A 82 0.01 -6.55 2.95
CA ILE A 82 0.23 -7.40 4.13
C ILE A 82 -0.26 -6.77 5.45
N GLY A 83 -0.76 -5.53 5.41
CA GLY A 83 -1.21 -4.77 6.56
C GLY A 83 -2.01 -3.54 6.16
N ALA A 84 -3.10 -3.28 6.86
CA ALA A 84 -3.99 -2.15 6.62
C ALA A 84 -4.74 -1.79 7.91
N GLY A 85 -4.88 -0.49 8.18
CA GLY A 85 -5.58 -0.02 9.36
C GLY A 85 -5.86 1.48 9.28
N VAL A 86 -6.80 1.92 10.10
CA VAL A 86 -7.23 3.32 10.20
C VAL A 86 -6.79 3.88 11.55
N TYR A 87 -6.34 5.12 11.53
CA TYR A 87 -5.80 5.84 12.69
C TYR A 87 -6.49 7.19 12.84
N ASP A 88 -7.81 7.19 12.95
CA ASP A 88 -8.66 8.39 12.97
C ASP A 88 -9.14 8.79 14.38
N GLN A 89 -8.78 8.03 15.42
CA GLN A 89 -9.23 8.26 16.79
C GLN A 89 -8.99 9.70 17.29
N GLY A 90 -7.87 10.33 16.89
CA GLY A 90 -7.59 11.72 17.21
C GLY A 90 -8.60 12.69 16.59
N PHE A 91 -9.01 12.45 15.35
CA PHE A 91 -10.04 13.22 14.68
C PHE A 91 -11.41 13.00 15.34
N GLN A 92 -11.77 11.76 15.65
CA GLN A 92 -13.01 11.43 16.34
C GLN A 92 -13.10 12.09 17.73
N ALA A 93 -12.00 12.10 18.49
CA ALA A 93 -11.90 12.80 19.76
C ALA A 93 -12.09 14.31 19.63
N MET A 94 -11.55 14.93 18.59
CA MET A 94 -11.77 16.35 18.31
C MET A 94 -13.23 16.66 18.02
N LEU A 95 -13.92 15.80 17.25
CA LEU A 95 -15.34 15.97 16.91
C LEU A 95 -16.27 15.73 18.11
N THR A 96 -15.94 14.76 18.95
CA THR A 96 -16.78 14.33 20.09
C THR A 96 -16.41 15.02 21.40
N ASN A 97 -15.35 15.82 21.42
CA ASN A 97 -14.76 16.46 22.60
C ASN A 97 -14.39 15.44 23.71
N VAL A 98 -14.00 14.23 23.31
CA VAL A 98 -13.59 13.12 24.19
C VAL A 98 -12.07 12.98 24.14
N ARG A 99 -11.42 12.63 25.27
CA ARG A 99 -9.98 12.32 25.27
C ARG A 99 -9.73 10.94 24.66
N VAL A 100 -8.80 10.86 23.70
CA VAL A 100 -8.29 9.57 23.21
C VAL A 100 -7.53 8.88 24.35
N PRO A 101 -7.91 7.66 24.75
CA PRO A 101 -7.12 6.87 25.69
C PRO A 101 -5.73 6.58 25.08
N ARG A 102 -4.70 6.58 25.94
CA ARG A 102 -3.33 6.21 25.54
C ARG A 102 -3.19 4.73 25.27
#